data_AF-A0A920R7P5-F1
#
_entry.id   AF-A0A920R7P5-F1
#
_cell.length_a   1.000
_cell.length_b   1.000
_cell.length_c   1.000
_cell.angle_alpha   90.00
_cell.angle_beta   90.00
_cell.angle_gamma   90.00
#
_symmetry.space_group_name_H-M   'P 1'
#
loop_
_entity.id
_entity.type
_entity.pdbx_description
1 polymer ?
#
loop_
_entity_poly.entity_id
_entity_poly.type
_entity_poly.pdbx_seq_one_letter_code
_entity_poly.pdbx_strand_id
1 'polypeptide(L)'
;MTQIGVFVFSLAQAAAIGIIGGADGPTAIYVSSILAPELLGAIAVSAYSYMALVPLIQPPIMRALTTHSERVIQMQLPREVSQAEKILFPLLLLILVALIVPGAAPLLGMFCFGNLMKECRVVARLSDTAQNALINIATIFLGFLLDLN
;
A
#
# COMPACT_ATOMS: atom_id res chain seq x y z
N MET A 1 15.33 7.53 -19.03
CA MET A 1 14.62 8.56 -19.81
C MET A 1 15.10 9.92 -19.32
N THR A 2 15.80 10.68 -20.16
CA THR A 2 16.46 11.96 -19.84
C THR A 2 15.90 13.06 -20.73
N GLN A 3 14.68 13.54 -20.46
CA GLN A 3 14.05 14.59 -21.28
C GLN A 3 14.42 16.01 -20.82
N ILE A 4 14.90 16.20 -19.57
CA ILE A 4 15.18 17.54 -18.99
C ILE A 4 16.64 17.69 -18.51
N GLY A 5 17.43 16.62 -18.44
CA GLY A 5 18.89 16.68 -18.25
C GLY A 5 19.42 17.12 -16.87
N VAL A 6 18.55 17.40 -15.89
CA VAL A 6 18.96 17.85 -14.54
C VAL A 6 19.42 16.69 -13.64
N PHE A 7 18.79 15.52 -13.77
CA PHE A 7 19.16 14.30 -13.03
C PHE A 7 19.13 13.09 -13.95
N VAL A 8 20.05 12.14 -13.72
CA VAL A 8 20.13 10.89 -14.47
C VAL A 8 19.56 9.77 -13.60
N PHE A 9 18.30 9.41 -13.84
CA PHE A 9 17.68 8.23 -13.25
C PHE A 9 17.64 7.08 -14.25
N SER A 10 18.03 5.90 -13.78
CA SER A 10 17.77 4.65 -14.50
C SER A 10 16.25 4.39 -14.57
N LEU A 11 15.82 3.51 -15.48
CA LEU A 11 14.40 3.14 -15.57
C LEU A 11 13.91 2.50 -14.26
N ALA A 12 14.76 1.69 -13.62
CA ALA A 12 14.44 1.03 -12.35
C ALA A 12 14.30 2.04 -11.20
N GLN A 13 15.20 3.03 -11.12
CA GLN A 13 15.12 4.11 -10.14
C GLN A 13 13.87 4.98 -10.33
N ALA A 14 13.58 5.36 -11.58
CA ALA A 14 12.37 6.13 -11.89
C ALA A 14 11.09 5.35 -11.55
N ALA A 15 11.06 4.05 -11.85
CA ALA A 15 9.95 3.17 -11.49
C ALA A 15 9.78 3.07 -9.96
N ALA A 16 10.87 2.91 -9.20
CA ALA A 16 10.83 2.87 -7.73
C ALA A 16 10.31 4.18 -7.12
N ILE A 17 10.76 5.34 -7.62
CA ILE A 17 10.27 6.66 -7.19
C ILE A 17 8.76 6.81 -7.50
N GLY A 18 8.31 6.32 -8.65
CA GLY A 18 6.89 6.37 -9.05
C GLY A 18 5.94 5.67 -8.08
N ILE A 19 6.40 4.64 -7.36
CA ILE A 19 5.57 3.89 -6.39
C ILE A 19 5.11 4.76 -5.21
N ILE A 20 5.84 5.84 -4.90
CA ILE A 20 5.45 6.80 -3.84
C ILE A 20 4.04 7.34 -4.09
N GLY A 21 3.65 7.54 -5.36
CA GLY A 21 2.32 8.02 -5.73
C GLY A 21 1.17 7.07 -5.37
N GLY A 22 1.46 5.79 -5.13
CA GLY A 22 0.47 4.81 -4.64
C GLY A 22 0.08 5.01 -3.18
N ALA A 23 0.81 5.83 -2.43
CA ALA A 23 0.60 6.11 -1.00
C ALA A 23 0.50 4.86 -0.12
N ASP A 24 1.21 3.79 -0.49
CA ASP A 24 1.29 2.52 0.26
C ASP A 24 2.75 2.24 0.67
N GLY A 25 3.06 2.53 1.95
CA GLY A 25 4.41 2.46 2.51
C GLY A 25 5.07 1.08 2.38
N PRO A 26 4.45 0.00 2.89
CA PRO A 26 5.00 -1.36 2.78
C PRO A 26 5.30 -1.80 1.33
N THR A 27 4.41 -1.47 0.38
CA THR A 27 4.63 -1.78 -1.04
C THR A 27 5.74 -0.93 -1.65
N ALA A 28 5.81 0.36 -1.31
CA ALA A 28 6.89 1.24 -1.76
C ALA A 28 8.26 0.75 -1.28
N ILE A 29 8.38 0.35 -0.02
CA ILE A 29 9.60 -0.23 0.56
C ILE A 29 9.97 -1.53 -0.14
N TYR A 30 9.00 -2.44 -0.32
CA TYR A 30 9.25 -3.72 -0.98
C TYR A 30 9.74 -3.55 -2.42
N VAL A 31 9.03 -2.78 -3.24
CA VAL A 31 9.39 -2.58 -4.65
C VAL A 31 10.72 -1.83 -4.78
N SER A 32 10.97 -0.80 -3.96
CA SER A 32 12.25 -0.07 -4.00
C SER A 32 13.43 -0.93 -3.55
N SER A 33 13.26 -1.84 -2.58
CA SER A 33 14.32 -2.79 -2.19
C SER A 33 14.73 -3.75 -3.31
N ILE A 34 13.85 -4.02 -4.28
CA ILE A 34 14.13 -4.88 -5.44
C ILE A 34 14.66 -4.06 -6.62
N LEU A 35 14.08 -2.88 -6.88
CA LEU A 35 14.38 -2.09 -8.09
C LEU A 35 15.54 -1.09 -7.91
N ALA A 36 15.65 -0.46 -6.74
CA ALA A 36 16.61 0.62 -6.46
C ALA A 36 16.95 0.66 -4.95
N PRO A 37 17.66 -0.36 -4.43
CA PRO A 37 17.98 -0.47 -3.00
C PRO A 37 18.79 0.72 -2.48
N GLU A 38 19.60 1.36 -3.35
CA GLU A 38 20.38 2.56 -3.02
C GLU A 38 19.52 3.81 -2.75
N LEU A 39 18.26 3.81 -3.19
CA LEU A 39 17.31 4.92 -2.97
C LEU A 39 16.26 4.57 -1.90
N LEU A 40 16.34 3.40 -1.28
CA LEU A 40 15.35 2.88 -0.35
C LEU A 40 15.05 3.85 0.80
N GLY A 41 16.09 4.38 1.47
CA GLY A 41 15.93 5.31 2.58
C GLY A 41 15.21 6.60 2.16
N ALA A 42 15.64 7.22 1.06
CA ALA A 42 15.03 8.44 0.53
C ALA A 42 13.57 8.22 0.10
N ILE A 43 13.27 7.09 -0.55
CA ILE A 43 11.91 6.72 -0.97
C ILE A 43 11.02 6.49 0.24
N ALA A 44 11.49 5.74 1.24
CA ALA A 44 10.72 5.43 2.45
C ALA A 44 10.38 6.70 3.26
N VAL A 45 11.37 7.57 3.49
CA VAL A 45 11.17 8.85 4.20
C VAL A 45 10.18 9.73 3.44
N SER A 46 10.34 9.84 2.12
CA SER A 46 9.44 10.64 1.27
C SER A 46 8.02 10.09 1.28
N ALA A 47 7.85 8.76 1.18
CA ALA A 47 6.54 8.12 1.15
C ALA A 47 5.74 8.37 2.42
N TYR A 48 6.33 8.13 3.60
CA TYR A 48 5.63 8.38 4.88
C TYR A 48 5.41 9.87 5.14
N SER A 49 6.36 10.72 4.75
CA SER A 49 6.21 12.18 4.88
C SER A 49 5.05 12.70 4.02
N TYR A 50 4.95 12.27 2.76
CA TYR A 50 3.85 12.68 1.88
C TYR A 50 2.51 12.06 2.28
N MET A 51 2.49 10.84 2.81
CA MET A 51 1.28 10.24 3.38
C MET A 51 0.74 11.07 4.55
N ALA A 52 1.61 11.60 5.43
CA ALA A 52 1.20 12.48 6.51
C ALA A 52 0.69 13.85 6.03
N LEU A 53 1.11 14.30 4.85
CA LEU A 53 0.68 15.56 4.24
C LEU A 53 -0.64 15.46 3.45
N VAL A 54 -1.25 14.27 3.33
CA VAL A 54 -2.53 14.07 2.64
C VAL A 54 -3.62 15.05 3.11
N PRO A 55 -3.83 15.30 4.43
CA PRO A 55 -4.83 16.28 4.89
C PRO A 55 -4.53 17.73 4.46
N LEU A 56 -3.28 18.06 4.16
CA LEU A 56 -2.89 19.37 3.66
C LEU A 56 -3.06 19.48 2.15
N ILE A 57 -2.71 18.42 1.41
CA ILE A 57 -2.67 18.41 -0.06
C ILE A 57 -4.05 18.10 -0.67
N GLN A 58 -4.78 17.14 -0.12
CA GLN A 58 -6.02 16.63 -0.70
C GLN A 58 -7.17 17.66 -0.71
N PRO A 59 -7.46 18.41 0.38
CA PRO A 59 -8.60 19.33 0.38
C PRO A 59 -8.48 20.50 -0.59
N PRO A 60 -7.32 21.17 -0.77
CA PRO A 60 -7.15 22.20 -1.80
C PRO A 60 -7.39 21.68 -3.22
N ILE A 61 -6.91 20.48 -3.54
CA ILE A 61 -7.12 19.85 -4.86
C ILE A 61 -8.61 19.58 -5.09
N MET A 62 -9.29 19.02 -4.09
CA MET A 62 -10.74 18.81 -4.17
C MET A 62 -11.48 20.14 -4.35
N ARG A 63 -11.06 21.20 -3.65
CA ARG A 63 -11.67 22.53 -3.77
C ARG A 63 -11.49 23.14 -5.16
N ALA A 64 -10.36 22.88 -5.81
CA ALA A 64 -10.02 23.39 -7.12
C ALA A 64 -10.71 22.64 -8.27
N LEU A 65 -10.87 21.32 -8.15
CA LEU A 65 -11.37 20.47 -9.26
C LEU A 65 -12.86 20.12 -9.19
N THR A 66 -13.45 20.04 -7.99
CA THR A 66 -14.87 19.63 -7.84
C THR A 66 -15.78 20.82 -7.64
N THR A 67 -17.02 20.72 -8.11
CA THR A 67 -18.06 21.76 -7.92
C THR A 67 -18.86 21.53 -6.63
N HIS A 68 -19.63 22.54 -6.18
CA HIS A 68 -20.49 22.38 -5.01
C HIS A 68 -21.59 21.33 -5.24
N SER A 69 -22.15 21.26 -6.45
CA SER A 69 -23.20 20.32 -6.82
C SER A 69 -22.75 18.86 -6.67
N GLU A 70 -21.51 18.55 -7.05
CA GLU A 70 -20.94 17.19 -6.93
C GLU A 70 -20.66 16.81 -5.47
N ARG A 71 -20.26 17.77 -4.63
CA ARG A 71 -19.95 17.53 -3.21
C ARG A 71 -21.17 17.22 -2.36
N VAL A 72 -22.37 17.53 -2.84
CA VAL A 72 -23.65 17.35 -2.11
C VAL A 72 -24.40 16.10 -2.58
N ILE A 73 -23.82 15.32 -3.52
CA ILE A 73 -24.40 14.05 -3.93
C ILE A 73 -24.49 13.11 -2.72
N GLN A 74 -25.70 12.62 -2.44
CA GLN A 74 -25.94 11.68 -1.35
C GLN A 74 -25.42 10.30 -1.73
N MET A 75 -24.45 9.80 -0.97
CA MET A 75 -23.95 8.43 -1.10
C MET A 75 -24.97 7.46 -0.51
N GLN A 76 -25.32 6.42 -1.28
CA GLN A 76 -26.14 5.33 -0.77
C GLN A 76 -25.36 4.53 0.28
N LEU A 77 -26.08 4.00 1.27
CA LEU A 77 -25.48 3.13 2.27
C LEU A 77 -24.86 1.90 1.59
N PRO A 78 -23.67 1.46 2.03
CA PRO A 78 -23.08 0.21 1.57
C PRO A 78 -24.03 -0.97 1.82
N ARG A 79 -24.06 -1.93 0.89
CA ARG A 79 -24.81 -3.19 1.07
C ARG A 79 -24.25 -4.00 2.24
N GLU A 80 -25.12 -4.73 2.93
CA GLU A 80 -24.66 -5.74 3.89
C GLU A 80 -24.02 -6.91 3.14
N VAL A 81 -22.76 -7.17 3.45
CA VAL A 81 -21.97 -8.26 2.87
C VAL A 81 -21.97 -9.46 3.81
N SER A 82 -22.32 -10.63 3.28
CA SER A 82 -22.35 -11.87 4.05
C SER A 82 -20.95 -12.29 4.50
N GLN A 83 -20.87 -13.05 5.59
CA GLN A 83 -19.58 -13.59 6.06
C GLN A 83 -18.92 -14.50 5.01
N ALA A 84 -19.71 -15.31 4.29
CA ALA A 84 -19.22 -16.14 3.21
C ALA A 84 -18.56 -15.32 2.09
N GLU A 85 -19.15 -14.17 1.73
CA GLU A 85 -18.59 -13.27 0.71
C GLU A 85 -17.25 -12.66 1.14
N LYS A 86 -17.13 -12.27 2.41
CA LYS A 86 -15.87 -11.72 2.95
C LYS A 86 -14.74 -12.74 2.98
N ILE A 87 -15.05 -14.01 3.27
CA ILE A 87 -14.06 -15.09 3.27
C ILE A 87 -13.66 -15.49 1.84
N LEU A 88 -14.63 -15.50 0.91
CA LEU A 88 -14.39 -15.90 -0.47
C LEU A 88 -13.62 -14.83 -1.27
N PHE A 89 -13.81 -13.55 -0.94
CA PHE A 89 -13.13 -12.42 -1.59
C PHE A 89 -11.59 -12.56 -1.68
N PRO A 90 -10.84 -12.74 -0.58
CA PRO A 90 -9.38 -12.87 -0.64
C PRO A 90 -8.92 -14.12 -1.40
N LEU A 91 -9.70 -15.22 -1.37
CA LEU A 91 -9.38 -16.44 -2.10
C LEU A 91 -9.51 -16.25 -3.62
N LEU A 92 -10.61 -15.63 -4.06
CA LEU A 92 -10.82 -15.31 -5.48
C LEU A 92 -9.79 -14.29 -5.97
N LEU A 93 -9.50 -13.27 -5.16
CA LEU A 93 -8.48 -12.27 -5.48
C LEU A 93 -7.11 -12.93 -5.66
N LEU A 94 -6.73 -13.83 -4.76
CA LEU A 94 -5.45 -14.55 -4.85
C LEU A 94 -5.34 -15.41 -6.11
N ILE A 95 -6.38 -16.17 -6.46
CA ILE A 95 -6.41 -16.99 -7.67
C ILE A 95 -6.30 -16.10 -8.92
N LEU A 96 -7.03 -14.98 -8.94
CA LEU A 96 -7.00 -14.04 -10.06
C LEU A 96 -5.61 -13.44 -10.26
N VAL A 97 -4.96 -13.02 -9.17
CA VAL A 97 -3.60 -12.46 -9.20
C VAL A 97 -2.59 -13.50 -9.66
N ALA A 98 -2.69 -14.74 -9.15
CA ALA A 98 -1.78 -15.82 -9.53
C ALA A 98 -1.85 -16.14 -11.03
N LEU A 99 -3.03 -16.00 -11.65
CA LEU A 99 -3.22 -16.26 -13.07
C LEU A 99 -2.81 -15.08 -13.97
N ILE A 100 -3.11 -13.83 -13.58
CA ILE A 100 -2.91 -12.66 -14.45
C ILE A 100 -1.55 -12.00 -14.21
N VAL A 101 -1.15 -11.79 -12.95
CA VAL A 101 0.08 -11.05 -12.59
C VAL A 101 0.83 -11.79 -11.47
N PRO A 102 1.59 -12.85 -11.80
CA PRO A 102 2.29 -13.63 -10.80
C PRO A 102 3.36 -12.83 -10.04
N GLY A 103 3.89 -11.76 -10.65
CA GLY A 103 4.86 -10.86 -9.98
C GLY A 103 4.29 -10.11 -8.77
N ALA A 104 2.96 -9.92 -8.70
CA ALA A 104 2.28 -9.31 -7.56
C ALA A 104 1.82 -10.34 -6.51
N ALA A 105 1.94 -11.64 -6.81
CA ALA A 105 1.46 -12.70 -5.94
C ALA A 105 2.09 -12.70 -4.53
N PRO A 106 3.39 -12.40 -4.33
CA PRO A 106 3.95 -12.35 -2.98
C PRO A 106 3.32 -11.25 -2.11
N LEU A 107 3.12 -10.06 -2.67
CA LEU A 107 2.52 -8.92 -1.97
C LEU A 107 1.02 -9.16 -1.68
N LEU A 108 0.25 -9.45 -2.72
CA LEU A 108 -1.19 -9.65 -2.59
C LEU A 108 -1.53 -10.95 -1.86
N GLY A 109 -0.67 -11.97 -1.91
CA GLY A 109 -0.81 -13.21 -1.15
C GLY A 109 -0.71 -12.98 0.35
N MET A 110 0.31 -12.26 0.81
CA MET A 110 0.43 -11.92 2.24
C MET A 110 -0.69 -11.00 2.71
N PHE A 111 -1.13 -10.07 1.87
CA PHE A 111 -2.30 -9.24 2.14
C PHE A 111 -3.60 -10.07 2.27
N CYS A 112 -3.87 -10.95 1.30
CA CYS A 112 -5.05 -11.82 1.29
C CYS A 112 -5.03 -12.81 2.46
N PHE A 113 -3.86 -13.29 2.87
CA PHE A 113 -3.70 -14.14 4.04
C PHE A 113 -4.06 -13.39 5.34
N GLY A 114 -3.59 -12.15 5.50
CA GLY A 114 -3.99 -11.29 6.62
C GLY A 114 -5.51 -11.04 6.66
N ASN A 115 -6.10 -10.79 5.50
CA ASN A 115 -7.54 -10.61 5.35
C ASN A 115 -8.31 -11.89 5.74
N LEU A 116 -7.88 -13.05 5.24
CA LEU A 116 -8.47 -14.34 5.56
C LEU A 116 -8.40 -14.65 7.06
N MET A 117 -7.29 -14.38 7.73
CA MET A 117 -7.17 -14.58 9.19
C MET A 117 -8.19 -13.72 9.96
N LYS A 118 -8.44 -12.48 9.51
CA LYS A 118 -9.41 -11.57 10.12
C LYS A 118 -10.85 -12.02 9.87
N GLU A 119 -11.19 -12.44 8.66
CA GLU A 119 -12.58 -12.76 8.28
C GLU A 119 -12.99 -14.20 8.64
N CYS A 120 -12.06 -15.16 8.69
CA CYS A 120 -12.38 -16.54 9.08
C CYS A 120 -12.82 -16.70 10.54
N ARG A 121 -12.42 -15.78 11.45
CA ARG A 121 -12.77 -15.76 12.89
C ARG A 121 -12.41 -17.00 13.73
N VAL A 122 -11.99 -18.11 13.11
CA VAL A 122 -11.50 -19.33 13.78
C VAL A 122 -10.10 -19.11 14.38
N VAL A 123 -9.34 -18.16 13.82
CA VAL A 123 -7.94 -17.87 14.19
C VAL A 123 -7.79 -16.51 14.87
N ALA A 124 -8.73 -16.14 15.74
CA ALA A 124 -8.75 -14.84 16.41
C ALA A 124 -7.42 -14.50 17.11
N ARG A 125 -6.82 -15.46 17.84
CA ARG A 125 -5.52 -15.27 18.51
C ARG A 125 -4.39 -14.94 17.54
N LEU A 126 -4.37 -15.59 16.37
CA LEU A 126 -3.33 -15.33 15.35
C LEU A 126 -3.56 -13.96 14.71
N SER A 127 -4.81 -13.64 14.37
CA SER A 127 -5.17 -12.32 13.81
C SER A 127 -4.78 -11.18 14.76
N ASP A 128 -5.09 -11.31 16.06
CA ASP A 128 -4.75 -10.30 17.06
C ASP A 128 -3.24 -10.17 17.26
N THR A 129 -2.51 -11.30 17.26
CA THR A 129 -1.05 -11.30 17.36
C THR A 129 -0.42 -10.64 16.13
N ALA A 130 -0.95 -10.92 14.93
CA ALA A 130 -0.45 -10.36 13.67
C ALA A 130 -0.65 -8.84 13.59
N GLN A 131 -1.84 -8.34 13.95
CA GLN A 131 -2.21 -6.92 13.89
C GLN A 131 -1.60 -6.06 15.00
N ASN A 132 -1.10 -6.67 16.08
CA ASN A 132 -0.53 -5.95 17.21
C ASN A 132 0.95 -6.29 17.42
N ALA A 133 1.23 -7.41 18.10
CA ALA A 133 2.58 -7.75 18.54
C ALA A 133 3.55 -7.92 17.36
N LEU A 134 3.14 -8.67 16.32
CA LEU A 134 3.99 -8.97 15.19
C LEU A 134 4.29 -7.72 14.35
N ILE A 135 3.27 -6.92 14.01
CA ILE A 135 3.48 -5.70 13.23
C ILE A 135 4.33 -4.68 13.98
N ASN A 136 4.16 -4.55 15.31
CA ASN A 136 4.96 -3.63 16.11
C ASN A 136 6.43 -4.04 16.13
N ILE A 137 6.71 -5.33 16.35
CA ILE A 137 8.07 -5.87 16.33
C ILE A 137 8.70 -5.71 14.93
N ALA A 138 7.98 -6.10 13.88
CA ALA A 138 8.47 -6.00 12.51
C ALA A 138 8.72 -4.54 12.09
N THR A 139 7.87 -3.60 12.52
CA THR A 139 8.02 -2.17 12.23
C THR A 139 9.26 -1.59 12.90
N ILE A 140 9.57 -1.98 14.14
CA ILE A 140 10.79 -1.55 14.83
C ILE A 140 12.03 -2.03 14.05
N PHE A 141 12.07 -3.32 13.69
CA PHE A 141 13.19 -3.85 12.90
C PHE A 141 13.31 -3.18 11.54
N LEU A 142 12.19 -2.94 10.86
CA LEU A 142 12.17 -2.25 9.58
C LEU A 142 12.69 -0.81 9.72
N GLY A 143 12.30 -0.10 10.77
CA GLY A 143 12.78 1.25 11.06
C GLY A 143 14.31 1.29 11.23
N PHE A 144 14.88 0.36 12.02
CA PHE A 144 16.33 0.25 12.16
C PHE A 144 17.02 -0.10 10.84
N LEU A 145 16.45 -1.00 10.03
CA LEU A 145 17.03 -1.40 8.74
C LEU A 145 17.04 -0.25 7.72
N LEU A 146 16.07 0.66 7.80
CA LEU A 146 16.01 1.83 6.93
C LEU A 146 17.01 2.92 7.33
N ASP A 147 17.36 3.01 8.61
CA ASP A 147 18.32 4.00 9.13
C ASP A 147 19.78 3.54 8.99
N LEU A 148 20.01 2.22 8.87
CA LEU A 148 21.35 1.62 8.76
C LEU A 148 21.92 1.58 7.32
N ASN A 149 21.19 2.05 6.31
CA ASN A 149 21.63 2.14 4.91
C ASN A 149 21.75 3.60 4.47
#